data_AF-A0A6N8EMG3-F1
#
_entry.id   AF-A0A6N8EMG3-F1
#
_cell.length_a   1.000
_cell.length_b   1.000
_cell.length_c   1.000
_cell.angle_alpha   90.00
_cell.angle_beta   90.00
_cell.angle_gamma   90.00
#
_symmetry.space_group_name_H-M   'P 1'
#
loop_
_entity.id
_entity.type
_entity.pdbx_description
1 polymer ?
#
loop_
_entity_poly.entity_id
_entity_poly.type
_entity_poly.pdbx_seq_one_letter_code
_entity_poly.pdbx_strand_id
1 'polypeptide(L)'
;MMPCSARSLYPSKEAIIQGFPSKNRGDALDYSLYLSPFCCEPGETVIRLTVDVPQETGLTLLWSALSNALATIGLQGGTPGTQSITMTLETSTGRRYVRTLRITVLDDAGSVDAVQASLPPPDHAAIQPDNLTLPDGRILTL
;
A
#
# COMPACT_ATOMS: atom_id res chain seq x y z
N MET A 1 20.23 13.17 -21.43
CA MET A 1 20.04 11.99 -20.56
C MET A 1 20.30 12.47 -19.13
N MET A 2 19.25 12.72 -18.36
CA MET A 2 19.39 13.25 -16.99
C MET A 2 19.80 12.14 -16.03
N PRO A 3 20.65 12.42 -15.03
CA PRO A 3 21.27 11.37 -14.21
C PRO A 3 20.26 10.76 -13.22
N CYS A 4 20.23 9.42 -13.12
CA CYS A 4 19.88 8.77 -11.86
C CYS A 4 21.07 8.95 -10.91
N SER A 5 21.18 10.15 -10.35
CA SER A 5 22.28 10.49 -9.45
C SER A 5 22.04 9.72 -8.14
N ALA A 6 23.04 8.96 -7.71
CA ALA A 6 23.16 8.45 -6.35
C ALA A 6 23.10 9.64 -5.37
N ARG A 7 21.88 10.03 -4.98
CA ARG A 7 21.65 11.03 -3.95
C ARG A 7 20.46 10.60 -3.13
N SER A 8 20.83 10.12 -1.95
CA SER A 8 20.01 9.97 -0.76
C SER A 8 19.33 8.62 -0.62
N LEU A 9 19.62 8.01 0.52
CA LEU A 9 18.79 7.06 1.24
C LEU A 9 17.35 7.61 1.50
N TYR A 10 17.01 8.83 1.02
CA TYR A 10 15.67 9.36 0.74
C TYR A 10 15.71 10.48 -0.33
N PRO A 11 15.15 10.35 -1.55
CA PRO A 11 14.86 11.49 -2.41
C PRO A 11 13.44 12.00 -2.17
N SER A 12 13.33 13.04 -1.34
CA SER A 12 12.20 13.94 -1.21
C SER A 12 12.06 14.83 -2.46
N LYS A 13 11.65 14.23 -3.57
CA LYS A 13 10.86 14.93 -4.58
C LYS A 13 9.63 14.08 -4.80
N GLU A 14 8.68 14.28 -3.88
CA GLU A 14 7.25 14.31 -4.18
C GLU A 14 6.87 13.65 -5.51
N ALA A 15 6.85 12.32 -5.53
CA ALA A 15 5.70 11.69 -6.15
C ALA A 15 4.55 12.12 -5.23
N ILE A 16 3.95 13.27 -5.51
CA ILE A 16 2.65 13.62 -4.93
C ILE A 16 1.74 12.52 -5.46
N ILE A 17 1.52 11.52 -4.62
CA ILE A 17 0.35 10.70 -4.74
C ILE A 17 -0.77 11.70 -4.58
N GLN A 18 -1.42 12.04 -5.70
CA GLN A 18 -2.67 12.77 -5.71
C GLN A 18 -3.52 12.14 -4.62
N GLY A 19 -3.83 12.92 -3.57
CA GLY A 19 -4.32 12.39 -2.30
C GLY A 19 -5.41 11.35 -2.54
N PHE A 20 -5.32 10.22 -1.84
CA PHE A 20 -6.32 9.18 -2.00
C PHE A 20 -7.72 9.74 -1.69
N PRO A 21 -8.75 9.28 -2.42
CA PRO A 21 -10.11 9.72 -2.13
C PRO A 21 -10.46 9.39 -0.68
N SER A 22 -11.23 10.29 -0.07
CA SER A 22 -11.84 10.02 1.23
C SER A 22 -12.76 8.80 1.13
N LYS A 23 -12.86 8.05 2.21
CA LYS A 23 -13.81 6.96 2.38
C LYS A 23 -14.71 7.20 3.58
N ASN A 24 -15.91 6.63 3.61
CA ASN A 24 -16.64 6.52 4.85
C ASN A 24 -16.08 5.38 5.68
N ARG A 25 -16.25 5.43 7.01
CA ARG A 25 -15.79 4.37 7.92
C ARG A 25 -16.30 2.99 7.51
N GLY A 26 -17.57 2.89 7.09
CA GLY A 26 -18.16 1.63 6.66
C GLY A 26 -17.70 1.08 5.32
N ASP A 27 -16.98 1.88 4.52
CA ASP A 27 -16.59 1.46 3.18
C ASP A 27 -15.41 0.48 3.21
N ALA A 28 -15.36 -0.39 2.20
CA ALA A 28 -14.13 -1.04 1.79
C ALA A 28 -13.77 -0.55 0.38
N LEU A 29 -12.60 0.09 0.26
CA LEU A 29 -12.10 0.63 -1.00
C LEU A 29 -10.69 0.12 -1.27
N ASP A 30 -10.35 0.06 -2.54
CA ASP A 30 -9.00 -0.16 -3.01
C ASP A 30 -8.28 1.17 -3.30
N TYR A 31 -6.99 1.19 -3.00
CA TYR A 31 -6.11 2.33 -3.21
C TYR A 31 -4.90 1.90 -4.01
N SER A 32 -4.68 2.53 -5.17
CA SER A 32 -3.67 2.12 -6.15
C SER A 32 -2.61 3.17 -6.40
N LEU A 33 -1.38 2.72 -6.63
CA LEU A 33 -0.22 3.56 -6.96
C LEU A 33 0.49 3.04 -8.19
N TYR A 34 0.79 3.93 -9.12
CA TYR A 34 1.62 3.60 -10.27
C TYR A 34 3.05 3.29 -9.84
N LEU A 35 3.59 2.20 -10.36
CA LEU A 35 4.93 1.70 -10.04
C LEU A 35 6.03 2.37 -10.87
N SER A 36 5.70 2.95 -12.03
CA SER A 36 6.68 3.54 -12.94
C SER A 36 7.60 4.59 -12.32
N PRO A 37 7.18 5.45 -11.35
CA PRO A 37 8.08 6.41 -10.71
C PRO A 37 9.15 5.75 -9.82
N PHE A 38 9.00 4.47 -9.48
CA PHE A 38 9.92 3.73 -8.62
C PHE A 38 10.94 2.89 -9.41
N CYS A 39 10.71 2.69 -10.72
CA CYS A 39 11.62 1.99 -11.63
C CYS A 39 12.45 3.01 -12.41
N CYS A 40 13.77 2.94 -12.28
CA CYS A 40 14.70 3.92 -12.86
C CYS A 40 15.61 3.32 -13.92
N GLU A 41 15.82 2.00 -13.88
CA GLU A 41 16.59 1.27 -14.89
C GLU A 41 15.66 0.60 -15.90
N PRO A 42 16.04 0.48 -17.19
CA PRO A 42 15.30 -0.32 -18.15
C PRO A 42 15.12 -1.77 -17.65
N GLY A 43 13.88 -2.25 -17.64
CA GLY A 43 13.55 -3.61 -17.17
C GLY A 43 13.47 -3.76 -15.65
N GLU A 44 13.68 -2.70 -14.89
CA GLU A 44 13.47 -2.74 -13.45
C GLU A 44 11.98 -2.84 -13.11
N THR A 45 11.68 -3.67 -12.12
CA THR A 45 10.32 -3.90 -11.62
C THR A 45 10.28 -3.76 -10.11
N VAL A 46 9.11 -3.45 -9.56
CA VAL A 46 8.83 -3.62 -8.13
C VAL A 46 8.47 -5.08 -7.90
N ILE A 47 9.17 -5.74 -6.99
CA ILE A 47 9.07 -7.18 -6.73
C ILE A 47 8.46 -7.49 -5.37
N ARG A 48 8.41 -6.51 -4.46
CA ARG A 48 7.83 -6.68 -3.12
C ARG A 48 7.04 -5.45 -2.72
N LEU A 49 5.88 -5.71 -2.13
CA LEU A 49 5.05 -4.72 -1.45
C LEU A 49 4.87 -5.16 0.00
N THR A 50 5.03 -4.23 0.93
CA THR A 50 4.71 -4.43 2.35
C THR A 50 3.93 -3.23 2.83
N VAL A 51 2.85 -3.49 3.57
CA VAL A 51 1.97 -2.46 4.10
C VAL A 51 1.87 -2.62 5.60
N ASP A 52 2.12 -1.53 6.31
CA ASP A 52 1.96 -1.42 7.74
C ASP A 52 0.77 -0.50 8.03
N VAL A 53 -0.22 -1.03 8.75
CA VAL A 53 -1.45 -0.34 9.12
C VAL A 53 -1.48 -0.30 10.65
N PRO A 54 -1.13 0.84 11.27
CA PRO A 54 -1.12 0.94 12.73
C PRO A 54 -2.52 0.73 13.32
N GLN A 55 -2.61 0.01 14.43
CA GLN A 55 -3.89 -0.40 15.03
C GLN A 55 -4.77 0.80 15.41
N GLU A 56 -4.16 1.90 15.85
CA GLU A 56 -4.82 3.14 16.24
C GLU A 56 -5.57 3.82 15.08
N THR A 57 -5.26 3.46 13.84
CA THR A 57 -5.98 4.00 12.68
C THR A 57 -7.40 3.45 12.55
N GLY A 58 -7.70 2.31 13.20
CA GLY A 58 -8.93 1.55 13.03
C GLY A 58 -9.10 0.95 11.63
N LEU A 59 -8.13 1.12 10.73
CA LEU A 59 -8.14 0.53 9.39
C LEU A 59 -7.76 -0.94 9.48
N THR A 60 -8.41 -1.78 8.68
CA THR A 60 -8.01 -3.16 8.46
C THR A 60 -7.51 -3.32 7.03
N LEU A 61 -6.30 -3.85 6.88
CA LEU A 61 -5.78 -4.30 5.60
C LEU A 61 -6.47 -5.60 5.21
N LEU A 62 -7.25 -5.58 4.13
CA LEU A 62 -7.88 -6.77 3.58
C LEU A 62 -6.89 -7.59 2.75
N TRP A 63 -6.12 -6.89 1.92
CA TRP A 63 -5.08 -7.45 1.07
C TRP A 63 -4.16 -6.33 0.59
N SER A 64 -2.97 -6.71 0.17
CA SER A 64 -2.08 -5.88 -0.64
C SER A 64 -1.63 -6.70 -1.83
N ALA A 65 -1.52 -6.09 -3.00
CA ALA A 65 -1.23 -6.80 -4.23
C ALA A 65 -0.36 -5.97 -5.19
N LEU A 66 0.48 -6.67 -5.95
CA LEU A 66 1.25 -6.12 -7.04
C LEU A 66 0.73 -6.64 -8.38
N SER A 67 0.55 -5.71 -9.32
CA SER A 67 0.38 -6.00 -10.73
C SER A 67 1.52 -5.35 -11.52
N ASN A 68 1.58 -5.59 -12.83
CA ASN A 68 2.65 -5.06 -13.69
C ASN A 68 2.85 -3.54 -13.58
N ALA A 69 1.80 -2.77 -13.29
CA ALA A 69 1.85 -1.31 -13.25
C ALA A 69 1.44 -0.69 -11.91
N LEU A 70 0.81 -1.45 -11.01
CA LEU A 70 0.18 -0.92 -9.81
C LEU A 70 0.57 -1.70 -8.56
N ALA A 71 0.83 -0.97 -7.47
CA ALA A 71 0.66 -1.49 -6.12
C ALA A 71 -0.74 -1.09 -5.64
N THR A 72 -1.54 -2.06 -5.24
CA THR A 72 -2.92 -1.82 -4.79
C THR A 72 -3.12 -2.42 -3.41
N ILE A 73 -3.86 -1.71 -2.56
CA ILE A 73 -4.23 -2.17 -1.22
C ILE A 73 -5.75 -2.09 -1.05
N GLY A 74 -6.34 -3.11 -0.43
CA GLY A 74 -7.74 -3.08 0.00
C GLY A 74 -7.83 -2.70 1.47
N LEU A 75 -8.60 -1.67 1.80
CA LEU A 75 -8.77 -1.18 3.18
C LEU A 75 -10.25 -1.08 3.57
N GLN A 76 -10.59 -1.62 4.73
CA GLN A 76 -11.91 -1.44 5.36
C GLN A 76 -11.79 -0.76 6.74
N GLY A 77 -12.91 -0.24 7.25
CA GLY A 77 -12.95 0.40 8.57
C GLY A 77 -12.25 1.76 8.61
N GLY A 78 -11.83 2.17 9.81
CA GLY A 78 -11.07 3.39 10.06
C GLY A 78 -11.71 4.30 11.11
N THR A 79 -10.91 4.87 11.99
CA THR A 79 -11.36 5.95 12.87
C THR A 79 -11.52 7.23 12.05
N PRO A 80 -12.58 8.04 12.24
CA PRO A 80 -12.76 9.28 11.48
C PRO A 80 -11.59 10.24 11.66
N GLY A 81 -11.28 10.97 10.60
CA GLY A 81 -10.11 11.84 10.51
C GLY A 81 -9.08 11.33 9.51
N THR A 82 -7.90 11.93 9.53
CA THR A 82 -6.80 11.55 8.62
C THR A 82 -5.94 10.47 9.27
N GLN A 83 -6.00 9.27 8.69
CA GLN A 83 -5.19 8.12 9.10
C GLN A 83 -3.95 8.00 8.24
N SER A 84 -2.84 7.57 8.85
CA SER A 84 -1.57 7.36 8.17
C SER A 84 -1.20 5.89 8.20
N ILE A 85 -0.89 5.34 7.04
CA ILE A 85 -0.35 3.99 6.88
C ILE A 85 0.98 4.06 6.14
N THR A 86 1.80 3.02 6.27
CA THR A 86 3.11 2.97 5.60
C THR A 86 3.11 1.90 4.54
N MET A 87 3.53 2.26 3.34
CA MET A 87 3.77 1.36 2.22
C MET A 87 5.27 1.31 1.93
N THR A 88 5.80 0.10 1.82
CA THR A 88 7.19 -0.16 1.41
C THR A 88 7.18 -0.93 0.09
N LEU A 89 7.92 -0.41 -0.89
CA LEU A 89 8.17 -1.07 -2.17
C LEU A 89 9.65 -1.45 -2.27
N GLU A 90 9.94 -2.64 -2.76
CA GLU A 90 11.31 -3.06 -3.09
C GLU A 90 11.40 -3.42 -4.57
N THR A 91 12.46 -2.94 -5.24
CA THR A 91 12.69 -3.20 -6.67
C THR A 91 13.62 -4.37 -6.89
N SER A 92 13.60 -4.93 -8.11
CA SER A 92 14.49 -6.01 -8.54
C SER A 92 15.98 -5.64 -8.51
N THR A 93 16.31 -4.34 -8.46
CA THR A 93 17.69 -3.85 -8.29
C THR A 93 18.08 -3.62 -6.82
N GLY A 94 17.22 -3.98 -5.88
CA GLY A 94 17.46 -3.88 -4.44
C GLY A 94 17.17 -2.50 -3.83
N ARG A 95 16.51 -1.59 -4.54
CA ARG A 95 16.12 -0.29 -3.98
C ARG A 95 14.85 -0.42 -3.15
N ARG A 96 14.82 0.28 -2.02
CA ARG A 96 13.69 0.30 -1.09
C ARG A 96 13.08 1.69 -1.00
N TYR A 97 11.77 1.79 -1.18
CA TYR A 97 11.01 3.02 -1.10
C TYR A 97 9.95 2.92 -0.01
N VAL A 98 10.05 3.77 1.01
CA VAL A 98 9.04 3.89 2.07
C VAL A 98 8.19 5.11 1.81
N ARG A 99 6.86 4.96 1.85
CA ARG A 99 5.88 6.01 1.60
C ARG A 99 4.78 5.98 2.67
N THR A 100 4.50 7.14 3.24
CA THR A 100 3.33 7.31 4.09
C THR A 100 2.14 7.68 3.23
N LEU A 101 1.06 6.91 3.33
CA LEU A 101 -0.21 7.16 2.67
C LEU A 101 -1.16 7.77 3.69
N ARG A 102 -1.85 8.86 3.31
CA ARG A 102 -2.84 9.53 4.14
C ARG A 102 -4.23 9.21 3.61
N ILE A 103 -5.06 8.57 4.44
CA ILE A 103 -6.43 8.20 4.12
C ILE A 103 -7.36 9.04 4.99
N THR A 104 -8.22 9.83 4.36
CA THR A 104 -9.26 10.56 5.10
C THR A 104 -10.48 9.67 5.26
N VAL A 105 -10.81 9.37 6.51
CA VAL A 105 -11.99 8.59 6.89
C VAL A 105 -13.07 9.56 7.39
N LEU A 106 -14.21 9.53 6.73
CA LEU A 106 -15.39 10.28 7.10
C LEU A 106 -16.24 9.45 8.07
N ASP A 107 -16.85 10.14 9.03
CA ASP A 107 -17.89 9.53 9.84
C ASP A 107 -19.15 9.38 8.98
N ASP A 108 -19.77 8.21 9.02
CA ASP A 108 -21.09 8.02 8.45
C ASP A 108 -22.10 7.91 9.59
N ALA A 109 -23.25 8.56 9.44
CA ALA A 109 -24.25 8.64 10.51
C ALA A 109 -25.08 7.35 10.66
N GLY A 110 -24.48 6.17 10.44
CA GLY A 110 -25.21 4.91 10.56
C GLY A 110 -24.62 3.68 9.89
N SER A 111 -23.34 3.64 9.51
CA SER A 111 -22.76 2.37 9.06
C SER A 111 -22.44 1.47 10.24
N VAL A 112 -22.66 0.19 10.00
CA VAL A 112 -22.40 -0.87 10.97
C VAL A 112 -20.94 -1.28 10.83
N ASP A 113 -20.12 -0.85 11.80
CA ASP A 113 -18.70 -1.20 11.95
C ASP A 113 -18.40 -2.72 11.93
N ALA A 114 -19.43 -3.56 12.01
CA ALA A 114 -19.34 -5.01 12.13
C ALA A 114 -19.49 -5.79 10.82
N VAL A 115 -19.83 -5.15 9.69
CA VAL A 115 -19.97 -5.87 8.41
C VAL A 115 -18.60 -5.93 7.73
N GLN A 116 -18.02 -7.13 7.71
CA GLN A 116 -16.81 -7.37 6.94
C GLN A 116 -17.16 -7.34 5.45
N ALA A 117 -16.65 -6.33 4.75
CA ALA A 117 -16.93 -6.16 3.32
C ALA A 117 -16.16 -7.21 2.50
N SER A 118 -16.82 -7.77 1.48
CA SER A 118 -16.17 -8.62 0.49
C SER A 118 -15.60 -7.75 -0.63
N LEU A 119 -14.38 -7.26 -0.44
CA LEU A 119 -13.60 -6.60 -1.50
C LEU A 119 -12.48 -7.54 -1.95
N PRO A 120 -12.62 -8.24 -3.09
CA PRO A 120 -11.55 -9.10 -3.60
C PRO A 120 -10.38 -8.27 -4.16
N PRO A 121 -9.15 -8.82 -4.20
CA PRO A 121 -8.04 -8.20 -4.90
C PRO A 121 -8.29 -8.17 -6.42
N PRO A 122 -7.59 -7.28 -7.17
CA PRO A 122 -7.68 -7.25 -8.62
C PRO A 122 -7.27 -8.58 -9.24
N ASP A 123 -7.97 -8.97 -10.32
CA ASP A 123 -7.66 -10.20 -11.05
C ASP A 123 -6.20 -10.21 -11.51
N HIS A 124 -5.56 -11.38 -11.38
CA HIS A 124 -4.17 -11.63 -11.75
C HIS A 124 -3.11 -10.81 -10.99
N ALA A 125 -3.47 -10.04 -9.96
CA ALA A 125 -2.51 -9.40 -9.09
C ALA A 125 -1.89 -10.42 -8.13
N ALA A 126 -0.58 -10.33 -7.92
CA ALA A 126 0.14 -11.15 -6.94
C ALA A 126 -0.12 -10.59 -5.54
N ILE A 127 -0.70 -11.40 -4.64
CA ILE A 127 -0.91 -11.01 -3.24
C ILE A 127 0.42 -10.88 -2.52
N GLN A 128 0.49 -9.91 -1.61
CA GLN A 128 1.70 -9.50 -0.92
C GLN A 128 1.45 -9.37 0.60
N PRO A 129 2.47 -9.67 1.43
CA PRO A 129 3.75 -10.25 1.03
C PRO A 129 3.56 -11.70 0.55
N ASP A 130 4.32 -12.12 -0.45
CA ASP A 130 4.35 -13.50 -0.96
C ASP A 130 4.88 -14.50 0.08
N ASN A 131 5.56 -13.99 1.11
CA ASN A 131 6.04 -14.76 2.23
C ASN A 131 5.81 -14.06 3.57
N LEU A 132 5.22 -14.76 4.53
CA LEU A 132 5.06 -14.31 5.91
C LEU A 132 6.17 -14.90 6.77
N THR A 133 6.91 -14.04 7.47
CA THR A 133 7.85 -14.49 8.50
C THR A 133 7.12 -14.57 9.83
N LEU A 134 7.01 -15.77 10.38
CA LEU A 134 6.40 -16.01 11.68
C LEU A 134 7.36 -15.60 12.81
N PRO A 135 6.86 -15.34 14.03
CA PRO A 135 7.69 -14.96 15.18
C PRO A 135 8.77 -15.99 15.54
N ASP A 136 8.59 -17.25 15.13
CA ASP A 136 9.56 -18.35 15.33
C ASP A 136 10.61 -18.46 14.20
N GLY A 137 10.61 -17.51 13.26
CA GLY A 137 11.55 -17.45 12.14
C GLY A 137 11.17 -18.35 10.95
N ARG A 138 10.05 -19.07 11.01
CA ARG A 138 9.55 -19.84 9.86
C ARG A 138 8.97 -18.92 8.80
N ILE A 139 9.08 -19.33 7.55
CA ILE A 139 8.53 -18.62 6.39
C ILE A 139 7.34 -19.41 5.86
N LEU A 140 6.18 -18.77 5.76
CA LEU A 140 5.02 -19.28 5.04
C LEU A 140 4.92 -18.57 3.70
N THR A 141 5.02 -19.31 2.60
CA THR A 141 4.78 -18.77 1.26
C THR A 141 3.30 -18.88 0.94
N LEU A 142 2.71 -17.81 0.39
CA LEU A 142 1.30 -17.75 -0.03
C LEU A 142 1.09 -18.30 -1.44
#